data_AF-A0AAD4Z8P7-F1
#
_entry.id   AF-A0AAD4Z8P7-F1
#
_cell.length_a   1.000
_cell.length_b   1.000
_cell.length_c   1.000
_cell.angle_alpha   90.00
_cell.angle_beta   90.00
_cell.angle_gamma   90.00
#
_symmetry.space_group_name_H-M   'P 1'
#
loop_
_entity.id
_entity.type
_entity.pdbx_description
1 polymer ?
#
loop_
_entity_poly.entity_id
_entity_poly.type
_entity_poly.pdbx_seq_one_letter_code
_entity_poly.pdbx_strand_id
1 'polypeptide(L)'
;MHACPNDCILYRKEYEDSTNCPTCGISRWKEGKDSILKEGVAAKVVWYFPPIPRFKRMFQSHETAKCLTWHAARKSIDGQMSHPADSPSWKLLDDKWPEFGNEPRNLRLALSSDGFNPHSSLSSRYSCWSVILVTYNLPPWLCMKRKFMMLTLLISGPKQPGNDIDVYLEPLIDDLKSLWDGIRGVYDAHNGEYFTLRAALMWTINDFPTYGNLSGCVVKGYKACPICGDDTPSHRLKNGHKICYIGHRKWLPINHPYRRQRAAFNGKPEYGIPPEPLTGEEVLHMVENGDRVCWKKKSIFFDLEYWKYLPVRHALDVMHIEKNVYDSIIGTLLEIPGKNKDGIAARLDLLNMGVKTDLQPEYGERRTHLPHGP
;
A
#
# COMPACT_ATOMS: atom_id res chain seq x y z
N MET A 1 11.03 -14.06 -15.25
CA MET A 1 10.65 -15.36 -14.67
C MET A 1 9.26 -15.75 -15.17
N HIS A 2 8.97 -17.05 -15.28
CA HIS A 2 7.63 -17.51 -15.68
C HIS A 2 6.74 -17.60 -14.44
N ALA A 3 5.45 -17.31 -14.61
CA ALA A 3 4.46 -17.41 -13.55
C ALA A 3 3.32 -18.34 -13.99
N CYS A 4 2.65 -18.96 -13.03
CA CYS A 4 1.42 -19.69 -13.32
C CYS A 4 0.34 -18.70 -13.85
N PRO A 5 -0.43 -19.07 -14.89
CA PRO A 5 -1.55 -18.23 -15.36
C PRO A 5 -2.58 -17.87 -14.28
N ASN A 6 -2.73 -18.75 -13.28
CA ASN A 6 -3.60 -18.56 -12.12
C ASN A 6 -2.89 -18.00 -10.88
N ASP A 7 -1.68 -17.44 -11.04
CA ASP A 7 -0.95 -16.75 -9.97
C ASP A 7 -0.55 -17.63 -8.78
N CYS A 8 -0.63 -18.96 -8.91
CA CYS A 8 -0.36 -19.88 -7.80
C CYS A 8 1.12 -19.97 -7.41
N ILE A 9 2.04 -19.92 -8.40
CA ILE A 9 3.49 -20.06 -8.19
C ILE A 9 4.28 -19.24 -9.22
N LEU A 10 5.55 -18.99 -8.88
CA LEU A 10 6.59 -18.69 -9.86
C LEU A 10 7.36 -19.97 -10.20
N TYR A 11 7.66 -20.18 -11.48
CA TYR A 11 8.53 -21.28 -11.91
C TYR A 11 10.00 -20.91 -11.64
N ARG A 12 10.41 -21.08 -10.38
CA ARG A 12 11.74 -20.80 -9.82
C ARG A 12 12.07 -21.84 -8.74
N LYS A 13 13.34 -21.97 -8.37
CA LYS A 13 13.81 -22.91 -7.33
C LYS A 13 13.29 -24.33 -7.63
N GLU A 14 12.57 -24.97 -6.71
CA GLU A 14 12.02 -26.31 -6.87
C GLU A 14 11.05 -26.47 -8.07
N TYR A 15 10.49 -25.37 -8.59
CA TYR A 15 9.57 -25.39 -9.74
C TYR A 15 10.22 -24.95 -11.05
N GLU A 16 11.55 -24.78 -11.09
CA GLU A 16 12.27 -24.27 -12.27
C GLU A 16 12.05 -25.14 -13.52
N ASP A 17 12.11 -26.46 -13.36
CA ASP A 17 11.95 -27.45 -14.44
C ASP A 17 10.50 -27.92 -14.62
N SER A 18 9.58 -27.45 -13.79
CA SER A 18 8.17 -27.82 -13.90
C SER A 18 7.54 -27.27 -15.17
N THR A 19 6.77 -28.12 -15.86
CA THR A 19 5.98 -27.76 -17.06
C THR A 19 4.52 -27.46 -16.73
N ASN A 20 4.04 -27.93 -15.59
CA ASN A 20 2.69 -27.71 -15.08
C ASN A 20 2.74 -27.18 -13.65
N CYS A 21 1.77 -26.35 -13.29
CA CYS A 21 1.64 -25.84 -11.93
C CYS A 21 1.22 -26.98 -10.99
N PRO A 22 1.95 -27.25 -9.89
CA PRO A 22 1.61 -28.30 -8.95
C PRO A 22 0.32 -28.01 -8.18
N THR A 23 -0.06 -26.73 -8.03
CA THR A 23 -1.25 -26.29 -7.30
C THR A 23 -2.54 -26.42 -8.11
N CYS A 24 -2.52 -26.03 -9.39
CA CYS A 24 -3.74 -25.94 -10.20
C CYS A 24 -3.68 -26.75 -11.51
N GLY A 25 -2.58 -27.46 -11.79
CA GLY A 25 -2.41 -28.31 -12.98
C GLY A 25 -2.19 -27.58 -14.31
N ILE A 26 -2.39 -26.26 -14.36
CA ILE A 26 -2.29 -25.49 -15.61
C ILE A 26 -0.86 -25.49 -16.15
N SER A 27 -0.74 -25.62 -17.47
CA SER A 27 0.54 -25.58 -18.16
C SER A 27 1.25 -24.24 -18.01
N ARG A 28 2.58 -24.29 -17.90
CA ARG A 28 3.51 -23.16 -17.98
C ARG A 28 3.47 -22.49 -19.35
N TRP A 29 3.15 -23.26 -20.38
CA TRP A 29 3.27 -22.86 -21.78
C TRP A 29 1.98 -22.24 -22.31
N LYS A 30 2.13 -21.31 -23.26
CA LYS A 30 1.02 -20.58 -23.86
C LYS A 30 0.23 -21.49 -24.79
N GLU A 31 -1.08 -21.55 -24.61
CA GLU A 31 -1.99 -22.21 -25.54
C GLU A 31 -2.24 -21.30 -26.76
N GLY A 32 -2.09 -21.86 -27.96
CA GLY A 32 -2.42 -21.22 -29.23
C GLY A 32 -3.92 -21.16 -29.49
N LYS A 33 -4.32 -20.46 -30.56
CA LYS A 33 -5.74 -20.38 -30.97
C LYS A 33 -6.29 -21.73 -31.49
N ASP A 34 -5.38 -22.59 -31.87
CA ASP A 34 -5.55 -23.98 -32.30
C ASP A 34 -5.60 -24.96 -31.14
N SER A 35 -5.59 -24.48 -29.89
CA SER A 35 -5.50 -25.32 -28.67
C SER A 35 -4.24 -26.18 -28.60
N ILE A 36 -3.20 -25.82 -29.36
CA ILE A 36 -1.88 -26.44 -29.30
C ILE A 36 -1.00 -25.63 -28.35
N LEU A 37 -0.35 -26.33 -27.41
CA LEU A 37 0.61 -25.71 -26.50
C LEU A 37 1.87 -25.32 -27.27
N LYS A 38 2.28 -24.06 -27.11
CA LYS A 38 3.55 -23.55 -27.66
C LYS A 38 4.62 -23.68 -26.60
N GLU A 39 5.24 -24.86 -26.55
CA GLU A 39 6.37 -25.12 -25.66
C GLU A 39 7.48 -24.09 -25.87
N GLY A 40 8.13 -23.69 -24.78
CA GLY A 40 9.12 -22.61 -24.77
C GLY A 40 8.55 -21.19 -24.72
N VAL A 41 7.26 -20.99 -25.01
CA VAL A 41 6.59 -19.69 -24.87
C VAL A 41 5.77 -19.67 -23.58
N ALA A 42 6.24 -18.95 -22.56
CA ALA A 42 5.54 -18.85 -21.28
C ALA A 42 4.15 -18.23 -21.43
N ALA A 43 3.16 -18.82 -20.76
CA ALA A 43 1.79 -18.29 -20.70
C ALA A 43 1.70 -16.96 -19.93
N LYS A 44 2.49 -16.83 -18.85
CA LYS A 44 2.59 -15.60 -18.05
C LYS A 44 4.03 -15.35 -17.63
N VAL A 45 4.44 -14.07 -17.68
CA VAL A 45 5.81 -13.64 -17.36
C VAL A 45 5.75 -12.48 -16.35
N VAL A 46 6.64 -12.54 -15.37
CA VAL A 46 6.96 -11.42 -14.48
C VAL A 46 8.41 -11.00 -14.73
N TRP A 47 8.63 -9.69 -14.77
CA TRP A 47 9.97 -9.12 -14.82
C TRP A 47 10.43 -8.83 -13.40
N TYR A 48 11.59 -9.37 -13.04
CA TYR A 48 12.22 -9.12 -11.76
C TYR A 48 13.58 -8.48 -11.99
N PHE A 49 13.83 -7.40 -11.27
CA PHE A 49 15.05 -6.62 -11.31
C PHE A 49 15.68 -6.65 -9.91
N PRO A 50 16.70 -7.50 -9.68
CA PRO A 50 17.23 -7.72 -8.34
C PRO A 50 17.86 -6.42 -7.80
N PRO A 51 17.52 -5.99 -6.58
CA PRO A 51 18.04 -4.75 -6.02
C PRO A 51 19.51 -4.85 -5.56
N ILE A 52 19.99 -6.03 -5.14
CA ILE A 52 21.34 -6.20 -4.58
C ILE A 52 22.45 -5.70 -5.53
N PRO A 53 22.51 -6.11 -6.81
CA PRO A 53 23.53 -5.61 -7.73
C PRO A 53 23.44 -4.10 -7.97
N ARG A 54 22.23 -3.52 -7.86
CA ARG A 54 22.03 -2.07 -8.03
C ARG A 54 22.57 -1.31 -6.84
N PHE A 55 22.31 -1.78 -5.62
CA PHE A 55 22.89 -1.20 -4.41
C PHE A 55 24.42 -1.24 -4.44
N LYS A 56 25.03 -2.38 -4.82
CA LYS A 56 26.49 -2.47 -5.01
C LYS A 56 27.02 -1.40 -5.96
N ARG A 57 26.35 -1.18 -7.09
CA ARG A 57 26.72 -0.12 -8.06
C ARG A 57 26.53 1.29 -7.52
N MET A 58 25.53 1.52 -6.67
CA MET A 58 25.34 2.83 -6.05
C MET A 58 26.53 3.20 -5.14
N PHE A 59 27.09 2.23 -4.41
CA PHE A 59 28.28 2.44 -3.59
C PHE A 59 29.59 2.57 -4.39
N GLN A 60 29.61 2.15 -5.67
CA GLN A 60 30.76 2.36 -6.55
C GLN A 60 30.89 3.80 -7.08
N SER A 61 29.85 4.62 -6.95
CA SER A 61 29.90 6.04 -7.31
C SER A 61 30.21 6.86 -6.06
N HIS A 62 31.36 7.55 -6.05
CA HIS A 62 31.78 8.38 -4.92
C HIS A 62 30.70 9.37 -4.46
N GLU A 63 30.07 10.08 -5.40
CA GLU A 63 28.98 11.03 -5.11
C GLU A 63 27.72 10.34 -4.55
N THR A 64 27.35 9.19 -5.11
CA THR A 64 26.15 8.47 -4.69
C THR A 64 26.34 7.82 -3.32
N ALA A 65 27.50 7.20 -3.08
CA ALA A 65 27.88 6.59 -1.81
C ALA A 65 27.86 7.62 -0.67
N LYS A 66 28.42 8.82 -0.90
CA LYS A 66 28.32 9.96 0.03
C LYS A 66 26.86 10.32 0.35
N CYS A 67 25.99 10.35 -0.66
CA CYS A 67 24.58 10.65 -0.45
C CYS A 67 23.84 9.52 0.30
N LEU A 68 24.29 8.27 0.20
CA LEU A 68 23.70 7.12 0.90
C LEU A 68 24.02 7.09 2.40
N THR A 69 24.94 7.92 2.87
CA THR A 69 25.22 8.12 4.30
C THR A 69 24.76 9.50 4.79
N TRP A 70 24.11 10.29 3.93
CA TRP A 70 23.67 11.65 4.24
C TRP A 70 22.83 11.73 5.52
N HIS A 71 21.96 10.75 5.73
CA HIS A 71 21.05 10.74 6.87
C HIS A 71 21.79 10.77 8.23
N ALA A 72 23.00 10.21 8.31
CA ALA A 72 23.78 10.12 9.54
C ALA A 72 24.48 11.44 9.88
N ALA A 73 24.80 12.26 8.88
CA ALA A 73 25.47 13.56 9.07
C ALA A 73 24.49 14.73 9.27
N ARG A 74 23.19 14.48 9.12
CA ARG A 74 22.17 15.54 9.19
C ARG A 74 21.88 15.94 10.63
N LYS A 75 21.42 17.17 10.82
CA LYS A 75 20.80 17.61 12.09
C LYS A 75 19.29 17.46 11.96
N SER A 76 18.68 16.76 12.92
CA SER A 76 17.22 16.75 13.05
C SER A 76 16.75 18.13 13.55
N ILE A 77 15.52 18.50 13.22
CA ILE A 77 14.86 19.68 13.77
C ILE A 77 13.91 19.17 14.85
N ASP A 78 14.17 19.57 16.09
CA ASP A 78 13.39 19.09 17.24
C ASP A 78 11.89 19.34 17.03
N GLY A 79 11.09 18.30 17.28
CA GLY A 79 9.64 18.36 17.20
C GLY A 79 9.03 18.31 15.79
N GLN A 80 9.83 18.19 14.72
CA GLN A 80 9.30 18.08 13.34
C GLN A 80 9.92 16.91 12.58
N MET A 81 9.08 16.13 11.88
CA MET A 81 9.55 15.10 10.97
C MET A 81 9.90 15.73 9.61
N SER A 82 11.19 15.91 9.34
CA SER A 82 11.70 16.50 8.09
C SER A 82 12.06 15.45 7.03
N HIS A 83 12.21 14.20 7.46
CA HIS A 83 12.67 13.08 6.66
C HIS A 83 12.31 11.76 7.34
N PRO A 84 12.18 10.62 6.61
CA PRO A 84 11.88 9.32 7.23
C PRO A 84 12.84 8.88 8.34
N ALA A 85 14.07 9.40 8.35
CA ALA A 85 15.04 9.16 9.42
C ALA A 85 14.67 9.82 10.77
N ASP A 86 13.72 10.76 10.81
CA ASP A 86 13.13 11.27 12.07
C ASP A 86 12.00 10.38 12.59
N SER A 87 11.60 9.34 11.85
CA SER A 87 10.44 8.54 12.22
C SER A 87 10.72 7.65 13.44
N PRO A 88 9.71 7.40 14.30
CA PRO A 88 9.82 6.43 15.38
C PRO A 88 10.22 5.03 14.89
N SER A 89 9.79 4.62 13.69
CA SER A 89 10.18 3.33 13.11
C SER A 89 11.66 3.25 12.78
N TRP A 90 12.29 4.35 12.35
CA TRP A 90 13.73 4.40 12.11
C TRP A 90 14.49 4.22 13.43
N LYS A 91 14.12 5.02 14.44
CA LYS A 91 14.71 4.95 15.77
C LYS A 91 14.55 3.56 16.38
N LEU A 92 13.38 2.94 16.25
CA LEU A 92 13.13 1.59 16.74
C LEU A 92 14.05 0.54 16.10
N LEU A 93 14.29 0.62 14.79
CA LEU A 93 15.23 -0.27 14.11
C LEU A 93 16.66 -0.11 14.66
N ASP A 94 17.09 1.13 14.85
CA ASP A 94 18.44 1.45 15.33
C ASP A 94 18.64 1.01 16.79
N ASP A 95 17.64 1.27 17.65
CA ASP A 95 17.67 0.91 19.07
C ASP A 95 17.59 -0.62 19.27
N LYS A 96 16.78 -1.32 18.46
CA LYS A 96 16.56 -2.76 18.61
C LYS A 96 17.65 -3.61 17.95
N TRP A 97 18.30 -3.10 16.91
CA TRP A 97 19.45 -3.75 16.26
C TRP A 97 20.61 -2.76 16.12
N PRO A 98 21.38 -2.49 17.21
CA PRO A 98 22.44 -1.49 17.20
C PRO A 98 23.53 -1.74 16.15
N GLU A 99 23.87 -3.00 15.86
CA GLU A 99 24.83 -3.34 14.79
C GLU A 99 24.33 -2.93 13.39
N PHE A 100 23.02 -2.95 13.17
CA PHE A 100 22.41 -2.43 11.94
C PHE A 100 22.34 -0.90 11.97
N GLY A 101 21.92 -0.35 13.11
CA GLY A 101 21.74 1.08 13.38
C GLY A 101 23.00 1.90 13.19
N ASN A 102 24.09 1.46 13.84
CA ASN A 102 25.37 2.17 13.93
C ASN A 102 26.15 2.20 12.61
N GLU A 103 25.81 1.35 11.63
CA GLU A 103 26.43 1.36 10.32
C GLU A 103 25.62 2.25 9.36
N PRO A 104 26.09 3.48 9.05
CA PRO A 104 25.34 4.46 8.25
C PRO A 104 25.17 4.04 6.79
N ARG A 105 25.92 3.05 6.30
CA ARG A 105 25.77 2.53 4.94
C ARG A 105 24.63 1.51 4.82
N ASN A 106 24.10 1.02 5.94
CA ASN A 106 22.96 0.11 5.91
C ASN A 106 21.71 0.84 5.43
N LEU A 107 21.00 0.24 4.48
CA LEU A 107 19.92 0.92 3.76
C LEU A 107 18.57 0.74 4.43
N ARG A 108 17.82 1.82 4.55
CA ARG A 108 16.42 1.82 4.95
C ARG A 108 15.57 2.08 3.70
N LEU A 109 14.63 1.19 3.45
CA LEU A 109 13.89 1.14 2.19
C LEU A 109 12.40 1.38 2.44
N ALA A 110 11.72 1.96 1.45
CA ALA A 110 10.28 1.87 1.32
C ALA A 110 9.91 1.16 0.02
N LEU A 111 8.77 0.50 0.05
CA LEU A 111 8.17 -0.15 -1.11
C LEU A 111 6.90 0.57 -1.50
N SER A 112 6.67 0.75 -2.77
CA SER A 112 5.38 1.20 -3.28
C SER A 112 4.93 0.27 -4.39
N SER A 113 3.63 -0.02 -4.43
CA SER A 113 3.02 -0.77 -5.50
C SER A 113 1.73 -0.10 -5.94
N ASP A 114 1.52 -0.08 -7.24
CA ASP A 114 0.28 0.39 -7.85
C ASP A 114 0.04 -0.32 -9.19
N GLY A 115 -1.24 -0.44 -9.54
CA GLY A 115 -1.70 -0.90 -10.84
C GLY A 115 -1.84 0.27 -11.81
N PHE A 116 -1.14 0.22 -12.93
CA PHE A 116 -1.27 1.20 -14.00
C PHE A 116 -1.67 0.55 -15.32
N ASN A 117 -2.37 1.31 -16.16
CA ASN A 117 -2.70 0.87 -17.52
C ASN A 117 -1.74 1.53 -18.52
N PRO A 118 -0.77 0.79 -19.10
CA PRO A 118 0.19 1.35 -20.05
C PRO A 118 -0.47 1.87 -21.34
N HIS A 119 -1.70 1.44 -21.64
CA HIS A 119 -2.43 1.84 -22.84
C HIS A 119 -3.43 2.97 -22.62
N SER A 120 -3.49 3.52 -21.38
CA SER A 120 -4.16 4.73 -20.84
C SER A 120 -5.54 5.20 -21.36
N SER A 121 -5.96 4.88 -22.57
CA SER A 121 -7.20 5.36 -23.22
C SER A 121 -7.87 4.35 -24.18
N LEU A 122 -7.18 3.31 -24.67
CA LEU A 122 -7.70 2.47 -25.76
C LEU A 122 -8.29 1.11 -25.31
N SER A 123 -7.99 0.66 -24.08
CA SER A 123 -8.46 -0.65 -23.60
C SER A 123 -8.37 -0.75 -22.08
N SER A 124 -9.47 -1.12 -21.43
CA SER A 124 -9.52 -1.49 -20.01
C SER A 124 -9.05 -2.93 -19.73
N ARG A 125 -8.60 -3.67 -20.76
CA ARG A 125 -8.29 -5.11 -20.66
C ARG A 125 -6.89 -5.41 -20.11
N TYR A 126 -6.07 -4.39 -19.91
CA TYR A 126 -4.67 -4.58 -19.49
C TYR A 126 -4.35 -3.69 -18.29
N SER A 127 -3.99 -4.33 -17.18
CA SER A 127 -3.42 -3.68 -16.00
C SER A 127 -2.03 -4.25 -15.78
N CYS A 128 -1.04 -3.39 -15.55
CA CYS A 128 0.31 -3.78 -15.19
C CYS A 128 0.57 -3.31 -13.77
N TRP A 129 1.19 -4.15 -12.96
CA TRP A 129 1.49 -3.80 -11.57
C TRP A 129 2.99 -3.63 -11.42
N SER A 130 3.38 -2.49 -10.86
CA SER A 130 4.78 -2.22 -10.55
C SER A 130 5.03 -2.36 -9.06
N VAL A 131 6.24 -2.79 -8.71
CA VAL A 131 6.79 -2.68 -7.36
C VAL A 131 8.06 -1.86 -7.44
N ILE A 132 8.10 -0.76 -6.68
CA ILE A 132 9.18 0.21 -6.68
C ILE A 132 9.76 0.26 -5.28
N LEU A 133 11.09 0.15 -5.19
CA LEU A 133 11.84 0.44 -3.97
C LEU A 133 12.41 1.85 -4.00
N VAL A 134 12.33 2.53 -2.85
CA VAL A 134 12.94 3.83 -2.60
C VAL A 134 13.95 3.69 -1.46
N THR A 135 15.13 4.30 -1.62
CA THR A 135 16.18 4.31 -0.58
C THR A 135 16.10 5.59 0.24
N TYR A 136 15.67 5.47 1.50
CA TYR A 136 15.49 6.63 2.37
C TYR A 136 16.79 7.16 2.95
N ASN A 137 17.93 6.49 2.81
CA ASN A 137 19.17 7.09 3.27
C ASN A 137 19.58 8.35 2.50
N LEU A 138 19.06 8.49 1.27
CA LEU A 138 19.34 9.61 0.38
C LEU A 138 18.64 10.89 0.87
N PRO A 139 19.21 12.08 0.58
CA PRO A 139 18.59 13.33 0.94
C PRO A 139 17.22 13.54 0.27
N PRO A 140 16.33 14.37 0.85
CA PRO A 140 14.96 14.61 0.35
C PRO A 140 14.88 14.98 -1.13
N TRP A 141 15.86 15.75 -1.64
CA TRP A 141 15.89 16.19 -3.03
C TRP A 141 16.35 15.10 -4.02
N LEU A 142 16.87 13.96 -3.53
CA LEU A 142 17.29 12.82 -4.34
C LEU A 142 16.40 11.60 -4.17
N CYS A 143 15.91 11.29 -2.96
CA CYS A 143 15.25 10.01 -2.67
C CYS A 143 14.03 9.72 -3.58
N MET A 144 13.28 10.75 -3.97
CA MET A 144 12.12 10.63 -4.88
C MET A 144 12.45 10.87 -6.37
N LYS A 145 13.71 11.08 -6.73
CA LYS A 145 14.09 11.26 -8.15
C LYS A 145 14.04 9.91 -8.87
N ARG A 146 13.59 9.93 -10.13
CA ARG A 146 13.48 8.73 -11.00
C ARG A 146 14.73 7.85 -11.02
N LYS A 147 15.93 8.44 -10.96
CA LYS A 147 17.21 7.71 -10.94
C LYS A 147 17.37 6.81 -9.69
N PHE A 148 16.77 7.19 -8.57
CA PHE A 148 16.89 6.52 -7.27
C PHE A 148 15.64 5.72 -6.88
N MET A 149 14.56 5.83 -7.65
CA MET A 149 13.43 4.92 -7.58
C MET A 149 13.74 3.65 -8.38
N MET A 150 13.68 2.51 -7.72
CA MET A 150 14.08 1.24 -8.30
C MET A 150 12.87 0.37 -8.58
N LEU A 151 12.49 0.26 -9.84
CA LEU A 151 11.58 -0.80 -10.28
C LEU A 151 12.22 -2.15 -9.96
N THR A 152 11.56 -2.97 -9.13
CA THR A 152 12.00 -4.32 -8.75
C THR A 152 11.13 -5.39 -9.37
N LEU A 153 9.82 -5.15 -9.50
CA LEU A 153 8.90 -6.08 -10.16
C LEU A 153 8.02 -5.36 -11.16
N LEU A 154 7.76 -6.03 -12.28
CA LEU A 154 6.73 -5.66 -13.25
C LEU A 154 5.88 -6.88 -13.57
N ILE A 155 4.66 -6.88 -13.05
CA ILE A 155 3.70 -7.97 -13.17
C ILE A 155 2.76 -7.62 -14.33
N SER A 156 2.78 -8.46 -15.36
CA SER A 156 2.00 -8.26 -16.57
C SER A 156 0.54 -8.69 -16.37
N GLY A 157 -0.38 -7.89 -16.92
CA GLY A 157 -1.82 -8.16 -16.93
C GLY A 157 -2.22 -9.39 -17.75
N PRO A 158 -3.53 -9.71 -17.83
CA PRO A 158 -4.61 -8.73 -17.91
C PRO A 158 -5.29 -8.35 -16.58
N LYS A 159 -5.22 -9.21 -15.56
CA LYS A 159 -5.90 -9.01 -14.26
C LYS A 159 -4.91 -8.61 -13.18
N GLN A 160 -5.40 -7.82 -12.22
CA GLN A 160 -4.65 -7.52 -10.99
C GLN A 160 -4.37 -8.82 -10.21
N PRO A 161 -3.18 -8.97 -9.60
CA PRO A 161 -2.84 -10.16 -8.83
C PRO A 161 -3.63 -10.25 -7.52
N GLY A 162 -4.19 -9.15 -7.01
CA GLY A 162 -4.97 -9.15 -5.77
C GLY A 162 -4.13 -9.67 -4.59
N ASN A 163 -4.64 -10.68 -3.88
CA ASN A 163 -3.91 -11.29 -2.76
C ASN A 163 -2.70 -12.13 -3.21
N ASP A 164 -2.68 -12.59 -4.46
CA ASP A 164 -1.63 -13.44 -5.02
C ASP A 164 -0.36 -12.63 -5.37
N ILE A 165 -0.36 -11.32 -5.10
CA ILE A 165 0.83 -10.46 -5.20
C ILE A 165 2.01 -10.98 -4.37
N ASP A 166 1.74 -11.74 -3.30
CA ASP A 166 2.78 -12.32 -2.44
C ASP A 166 3.65 -13.32 -3.21
N VAL A 167 3.07 -14.12 -4.09
CA VAL A 167 3.79 -15.05 -4.97
C VAL A 167 4.81 -14.30 -5.83
N TYR A 168 4.44 -13.11 -6.31
CA TYR A 168 5.32 -12.25 -7.09
C TYR A 168 6.41 -11.56 -6.25
N LEU A 169 6.14 -11.31 -4.97
CA LEU A 169 7.06 -10.67 -4.04
C LEU A 169 8.12 -11.64 -3.48
N GLU A 170 7.91 -12.96 -3.52
CA GLU A 170 8.88 -13.97 -3.07
C GLU A 170 10.35 -13.70 -3.44
N PRO A 171 10.72 -13.45 -4.71
CA PRO A 171 12.12 -13.17 -5.06
C PRO A 171 12.65 -11.89 -4.41
N LEU A 172 11.81 -10.88 -4.23
CA LEU A 172 12.19 -9.64 -3.54
C LEU A 172 12.38 -9.88 -2.04
N ILE A 173 11.51 -10.69 -1.43
CA ILE A 173 11.63 -11.08 -0.03
C ILE A 173 12.90 -11.89 0.22
N ASP A 174 13.28 -12.79 -0.68
CA ASP A 174 14.55 -13.52 -0.60
C ASP A 174 15.77 -12.58 -0.65
N ASP A 175 15.75 -11.58 -1.54
CA ASP A 175 16.81 -10.57 -1.61
C ASP A 175 16.82 -9.66 -0.36
N LEU A 176 15.66 -9.32 0.19
CA LEU A 176 15.55 -8.56 1.43
C LEU A 176 16.02 -9.36 2.66
N LYS A 177 15.79 -10.67 2.71
CA LYS A 177 16.37 -11.57 3.73
C LYS A 177 17.89 -11.60 3.61
N SER A 178 18.41 -11.79 2.39
CA SER A 178 19.86 -11.78 2.13
C SER A 178 20.51 -10.45 2.49
N LEU A 179 19.82 -9.33 2.23
CA LEU A 179 20.25 -8.00 2.66
C LEU A 179 20.15 -7.83 4.18
N TRP A 180 19.15 -8.41 4.85
CA TRP A 180 19.08 -8.36 6.30
C TRP A 180 20.23 -9.11 6.96
N ASP A 181 20.59 -10.28 6.43
CA ASP A 181 21.70 -11.11 6.90
C ASP A 181 23.06 -10.46 6.60
N GLY A 182 23.18 -9.81 5.44
CA GLY A 182 24.31 -8.97 5.07
C GLY A 182 25.10 -9.46 3.86
N ILE A 183 25.31 -8.56 2.91
CA ILE A 183 26.07 -8.81 1.69
C ILE A 183 27.51 -8.33 1.89
N ARG A 184 28.44 -9.29 2.03
CA ARG A 184 29.86 -9.03 2.23
C ARG A 184 30.55 -8.52 0.95
N GLY A 185 31.69 -7.84 1.14
CA GLY A 185 32.58 -7.44 0.05
C GLY A 185 31.99 -6.35 -0.85
N VAL A 186 31.11 -5.49 -0.32
CA VAL A 186 30.65 -4.31 -1.04
C VAL A 186 31.69 -3.21 -0.86
N TYR A 187 32.16 -2.63 -1.97
CA TYR A 187 33.12 -1.54 -1.97
C TYR A 187 32.41 -0.19 -1.90
N ASP A 188 32.78 0.63 -0.94
CA ASP A 188 32.36 2.02 -0.81
C ASP A 188 33.40 2.93 -1.45
N ALA A 189 33.08 3.50 -2.61
CA ALA A 189 33.98 4.39 -3.34
C ALA A 189 34.20 5.76 -2.66
N HIS A 190 33.35 6.16 -1.71
CA HIS A 190 33.55 7.40 -0.95
C HIS A 190 34.59 7.21 0.17
N ASN A 191 34.47 6.13 0.95
CA ASN A 191 35.39 5.84 2.05
C ASN A 191 36.63 5.04 1.61
N GLY A 192 36.60 4.43 0.42
CA GLY A 192 37.69 3.62 -0.10
C GLY A 192 37.85 2.25 0.56
N GLU A 193 36.80 1.73 1.20
CA GLU A 193 36.84 0.51 2.01
C GLU A 193 35.75 -0.50 1.64
N TYR A 194 35.96 -1.75 2.05
CA TYR A 194 34.97 -2.81 1.93
C TYR A 194 34.16 -2.92 3.21
N PHE A 195 32.86 -3.16 3.06
CA PHE A 195 31.95 -3.35 4.19
C PHE A 195 30.92 -4.44 3.89
N THR A 196 30.14 -4.79 4.92
CA THR A 196 28.98 -5.67 4.79
C THR A 196 27.74 -4.80 4.66
N LEU A 197 27.11 -4.83 3.48
CA LEU A 197 25.90 -4.07 3.21
C LEU A 197 24.69 -4.80 3.78
N ARG A 198 23.93 -4.13 4.66
CA ARG A 198 22.60 -4.59 5.08
C ARG A 198 21.49 -3.67 4.62
N ALA A 199 20.26 -4.17 4.56
CA ALA A 199 19.08 -3.33 4.33
C ALA A 199 17.84 -3.80 5.10
N ALA A 200 16.96 -2.85 5.42
CA ALA A 200 15.66 -3.10 6.04
C ALA A 200 14.54 -2.35 5.31
N LEU A 201 13.41 -3.02 5.08
CA LEU A 201 12.19 -2.42 4.53
C LEU A 201 11.34 -1.84 5.68
N MET A 202 11.14 -0.52 5.69
CA MET A 202 10.44 0.16 6.79
C MET A 202 8.92 0.10 6.67
N TRP A 203 8.38 0.26 5.47
CA TRP A 203 6.94 0.21 5.23
C TRP A 203 6.65 0.16 3.73
N THR A 204 5.40 -0.14 3.40
CA THR A 204 4.86 0.03 2.04
C THR A 204 4.03 1.32 1.94
N ILE A 205 4.07 2.05 0.83
CA ILE A 205 3.21 3.23 0.56
C ILE A 205 2.31 2.92 -0.62
N ASN A 206 1.00 2.86 -0.41
CA ASN A 206 0.07 2.49 -1.48
C ASN A 206 -1.31 3.12 -1.29
N ASP A 207 -2.12 3.07 -2.35
CA ASP A 207 -3.54 3.36 -2.24
C ASP A 207 -4.26 2.34 -1.33
N PHE A 208 -5.53 2.63 -0.98
CA PHE A 208 -6.25 1.79 -0.01
C PHE A 208 -6.56 0.36 -0.52
N PRO A 209 -6.91 0.14 -1.80
CA PRO A 209 -6.98 -1.20 -2.39
C PRO A 209 -5.66 -1.98 -2.31
N THR A 210 -4.53 -1.38 -2.71
CA THR A 210 -3.23 -2.06 -2.71
C THR A 210 -2.74 -2.31 -1.29
N TYR A 211 -3.02 -1.40 -0.36
CA TYR A 211 -2.83 -1.65 1.07
C TYR A 211 -3.46 -2.99 1.47
N GLY A 212 -4.70 -3.26 1.06
CA GLY A 212 -5.39 -4.52 1.38
C GLY A 212 -4.73 -5.75 0.74
N ASN A 213 -4.28 -5.62 -0.51
CA ASN A 213 -3.59 -6.70 -1.22
C ASN A 213 -2.24 -7.06 -0.57
N LEU A 214 -1.47 -6.07 -0.13
CA LEU A 214 -0.15 -6.29 0.46
C LEU A 214 -0.22 -6.70 1.93
N SER A 215 -1.09 -6.07 2.73
CA SER A 215 -1.24 -6.35 4.16
C SER A 215 -2.10 -7.57 4.45
N GLY A 216 -2.98 -7.95 3.51
CA GLY A 216 -4.05 -8.91 3.75
C GLY A 216 -5.27 -8.30 4.46
N CYS A 217 -5.24 -7.02 4.85
CA CYS A 217 -6.35 -6.37 5.53
C CYS A 217 -7.59 -6.31 4.64
N VAL A 218 -8.76 -6.48 5.27
CA VAL A 218 -10.03 -6.13 4.63
C VAL A 218 -10.11 -4.61 4.51
N VAL A 219 -10.15 -4.10 3.28
CA VAL A 219 -10.21 -2.65 2.96
C VAL A 219 -11.55 -2.24 2.33
N LYS A 220 -12.55 -3.14 2.37
CA LYS A 220 -13.89 -2.91 1.85
C LYS A 220 -14.92 -3.64 2.70
N GLY A 221 -16.16 -3.17 2.70
CA GLY A 221 -17.22 -3.77 3.49
C GLY A 221 -17.35 -3.11 4.87
N TYR A 222 -17.99 -3.81 5.80
CA TYR A 222 -18.30 -3.26 7.13
C TYR A 222 -17.07 -3.09 8.04
N LYS A 223 -15.95 -3.76 7.71
CA LYS A 223 -14.74 -3.84 8.54
C LYS A 223 -13.50 -3.34 7.80
N ALA A 224 -13.66 -2.25 7.04
CA ALA A 224 -12.60 -1.75 6.17
C ALA A 224 -11.48 -1.02 6.91
N CYS A 225 -11.70 -0.56 8.15
CA CYS A 225 -10.69 0.23 8.85
C CYS A 225 -9.63 -0.69 9.46
N PRO A 226 -8.35 -0.60 9.06
CA PRO A 226 -7.29 -1.47 9.59
C PRO A 226 -7.00 -1.23 11.08
N ILE A 227 -7.39 -0.07 11.61
CA ILE A 227 -7.19 0.30 13.01
C ILE A 227 -8.38 -0.13 13.86
N CYS A 228 -9.61 0.06 13.38
CA CYS A 228 -10.81 -0.31 14.17
C CYS A 228 -11.12 -1.81 14.10
N GLY A 229 -10.73 -2.49 13.01
CA GLY A 229 -11.08 -3.89 12.79
C GLY A 229 -12.60 -4.13 12.90
N ASP A 230 -12.98 -4.97 13.86
CA ASP A 230 -14.38 -5.34 14.13
C ASP A 230 -15.23 -4.17 14.63
N ASP A 231 -14.62 -3.19 15.29
CA ASP A 231 -15.28 -1.99 15.83
C ASP A 231 -15.39 -0.87 14.78
N THR A 232 -15.24 -1.20 13.49
CA THR A 232 -15.39 -0.22 12.41
C THR A 232 -16.83 0.33 12.41
N PRO A 233 -17.03 1.64 12.61
CA PRO A 233 -18.36 2.24 12.68
C PRO A 233 -18.93 2.44 11.27
N SER A 234 -19.43 1.35 10.70
CA SER A 234 -19.96 1.29 9.34
C SER A 234 -21.49 1.30 9.32
N HIS A 235 -22.05 1.90 8.28
CA HIS A 235 -23.50 1.96 8.06
C HIS A 235 -23.78 1.80 6.57
N ARG A 236 -24.76 0.95 6.21
CA ARG A 236 -25.15 0.77 4.81
C ARG A 236 -26.29 1.73 4.48
N LEU A 237 -26.02 2.63 3.54
CA LEU A 237 -27.00 3.57 3.01
C LEU A 237 -28.09 2.83 2.25
N LYS A 238 -29.36 3.16 2.53
CA LYS A 238 -30.52 2.42 2.03
C LYS A 238 -30.74 2.65 0.53
N ASN A 239 -30.61 3.89 0.06
CA ASN A 239 -30.87 4.28 -1.32
C ASN A 239 -29.58 4.28 -2.16
N GLY A 240 -28.47 4.76 -1.61
CA GLY A 240 -27.18 4.76 -2.27
C GLY A 240 -26.51 3.38 -2.33
N HIS A 241 -26.99 2.42 -1.53
CA HIS A 241 -26.49 1.04 -1.41
C HIS A 241 -25.00 0.89 -1.07
N LYS A 242 -24.34 1.99 -0.67
CA LYS A 242 -22.93 2.04 -0.28
C LYS A 242 -22.78 1.91 1.23
N ILE A 243 -21.60 1.48 1.66
CA ILE A 243 -21.21 1.51 3.07
C ILE A 243 -20.51 2.84 3.34
N CYS A 244 -21.00 3.58 4.33
CA CYS A 244 -20.40 4.80 4.85
C CYS A 244 -19.78 4.53 6.24
N TYR A 245 -18.76 5.30 6.59
CA TYR A 245 -18.05 5.17 7.87
C TYR A 245 -18.28 6.43 8.72
N ILE A 246 -19.14 6.32 9.74
CA ILE A 246 -19.76 7.46 10.42
C ILE A 246 -19.12 7.83 11.78
N GLY A 247 -18.01 7.18 12.15
CA GLY A 247 -17.32 7.43 13.43
C GLY A 247 -16.00 8.20 13.33
N HIS A 248 -15.69 8.85 12.20
CA HIS A 248 -14.41 9.55 11.98
C HIS A 248 -14.11 10.68 12.99
N ARG A 249 -15.13 11.18 13.70
CA ARG A 249 -14.95 12.22 14.73
C ARG A 249 -14.23 11.73 15.98
N LYS A 250 -14.17 10.41 16.24
CA LYS A 250 -13.44 9.88 17.40
C LYS A 250 -11.93 10.18 17.34
N TRP A 251 -11.37 10.41 16.15
CA TRP A 251 -9.96 10.78 15.97
C TRP A 251 -9.67 12.29 16.15
N LEU A 252 -10.70 13.13 16.31
CA LEU A 252 -10.51 14.55 16.64
C LEU A 252 -10.17 14.71 18.14
N PRO A 253 -9.45 15.78 18.54
CA PRO A 253 -9.22 16.12 19.94
C PRO A 253 -10.51 16.11 20.76
N ILE A 254 -10.44 15.70 22.03
CA ILE A 254 -11.63 15.52 22.90
C ILE A 254 -12.48 16.79 23.00
N ASN A 255 -11.84 17.96 23.00
CA ASN A 255 -12.47 19.27 23.08
C ASN A 255 -12.86 19.86 21.71
N HIS A 256 -12.65 19.15 20.60
CA HIS A 256 -12.90 19.67 19.26
C HIS A 256 -14.40 19.96 19.03
N PRO A 257 -14.79 21.15 18.53
CA PRO A 257 -16.20 21.55 18.38
C PRO A 257 -17.06 20.55 17.59
N TYR A 258 -16.52 19.98 16.51
CA TYR A 258 -17.24 19.02 15.66
C TYR A 258 -17.72 17.76 16.39
N ARG A 259 -17.08 17.38 17.52
CA ARG A 259 -17.55 16.26 18.35
C ARG A 259 -18.93 16.52 18.95
N ARG A 260 -19.29 17.79 19.21
CA ARG A 260 -20.58 18.18 19.80
C ARG A 260 -21.64 18.52 18.75
N GLN A 261 -21.24 18.75 17.50
CA GLN A 261 -22.16 19.09 16.42
C GLN A 261 -22.99 17.85 16.03
N ARG A 262 -24.26 17.83 16.43
CA ARG A 262 -25.17 16.72 16.13
C ARG A 262 -25.77 16.85 14.73
N ALA A 263 -26.35 18.02 14.45
CA ALA A 263 -27.09 18.30 13.22
C ALA A 263 -26.23 18.25 11.95
N ALA A 264 -24.95 18.62 12.04
CA ALA A 264 -24.04 18.61 10.90
C ALA A 264 -23.52 17.20 10.52
N PHE A 265 -23.66 16.21 11.42
CA PHE A 265 -23.08 14.87 11.26
C PHE A 265 -24.17 13.80 11.34
N ASN A 266 -24.14 12.89 12.33
CA ASN A 266 -25.02 11.72 12.42
C ASN A 266 -26.11 11.85 13.50
N GLY A 267 -26.46 13.07 13.91
CA GLY A 267 -27.46 13.33 14.94
C GLY A 267 -27.02 13.02 16.39
N LYS A 268 -25.79 12.50 16.58
CA LYS A 268 -25.26 12.13 17.89
C LYS A 268 -23.99 12.93 18.21
N PRO A 269 -23.73 13.28 19.48
CA PRO A 269 -22.41 13.73 19.89
C PRO A 269 -21.41 12.55 19.84
N GLU A 270 -20.12 12.84 19.70
CA GLU A 270 -19.03 11.86 19.71
C GLU A 270 -18.17 12.03 20.96
N TYR A 271 -18.18 11.02 21.82
CA TYR A 271 -17.40 10.97 23.07
C TYR A 271 -16.35 9.85 23.07
N GLY A 272 -16.40 8.94 22.11
CA GLY A 272 -15.47 7.83 22.01
C GLY A 272 -14.03 8.30 21.80
N ILE A 273 -13.09 7.43 22.11
CA ILE A 273 -11.66 7.61 21.82
C ILE A 273 -11.30 6.77 20.59
N PRO A 274 -10.26 7.17 19.83
CA PRO A 274 -9.78 6.33 18.75
C PRO A 274 -9.25 5.01 19.33
N PRO A 275 -9.53 3.85 18.72
CA PRO A 275 -8.98 2.58 19.18
C PRO A 275 -7.47 2.58 19.03
N GLU A 276 -6.79 1.85 19.91
CA GLU A 276 -5.35 1.65 19.82
C GLU A 276 -5.02 0.74 18.62
N PRO A 277 -4.07 1.13 17.74
CA PRO A 277 -3.66 0.28 16.63
C PRO A 277 -2.97 -0.99 17.14
N LEU A 278 -3.31 -2.14 16.54
CA LEU A 278 -2.64 -3.40 16.82
C LEU A 278 -1.15 -3.34 16.46
N THR A 279 -0.32 -3.84 17.36
CA THR A 279 1.11 -4.09 17.12
C THR A 279 1.29 -5.14 16.02
N GLY A 280 2.49 -5.21 15.44
CA GLY A 280 2.75 -6.20 14.39
C GLY A 280 2.80 -7.62 14.91
N GLU A 281 3.17 -7.81 16.18
CA GLU A 281 3.16 -9.10 16.85
C GLU A 281 1.73 -9.60 17.08
N GLU A 282 0.82 -8.72 17.54
CA GLU A 282 -0.59 -9.05 17.67
C GLU A 282 -1.22 -9.39 16.32
N VAL A 283 -0.94 -8.60 15.27
CA VAL A 283 -1.43 -8.91 13.93
C VAL A 283 -0.89 -10.27 13.45
N LEU A 284 0.39 -10.56 13.65
CA LEU A 284 1.00 -11.83 13.27
C LEU A 284 0.32 -13.01 13.98
N HIS A 285 0.14 -12.90 15.30
CA HIS A 285 -0.53 -13.91 16.11
C HIS A 285 -1.97 -14.17 15.63
N MET A 286 -2.73 -13.11 15.34
CA MET A 286 -4.11 -13.23 14.83
C MET A 286 -4.17 -13.94 13.48
N VAL A 287 -3.29 -13.61 12.53
CA VAL A 287 -3.33 -14.21 11.19
C VAL A 287 -2.85 -15.67 11.17
N GLU A 288 -1.98 -16.05 12.09
CA GLU A 288 -1.49 -17.43 12.28
C GLU A 288 -2.54 -18.32 12.95
N ASN A 289 -3.26 -17.79 13.96
CA ASN A 289 -4.28 -18.54 14.69
C ASN A 289 -5.62 -18.66 13.95
N GLY A 290 -5.79 -17.99 12.81
CA GLY A 290 -6.99 -18.10 11.99
C GLY A 290 -8.15 -17.18 12.40
N ASP A 291 -7.94 -16.25 13.33
CA ASP A 291 -8.90 -15.18 13.68
C ASP A 291 -8.91 -14.09 12.59
N ARG A 292 -9.41 -14.50 11.42
CA ARG A 292 -9.27 -13.81 10.12
C ARG A 292 -10.40 -12.83 9.81
N VAL A 293 -11.13 -12.36 10.82
CA VAL A 293 -12.33 -11.55 10.58
C VAL A 293 -11.99 -10.24 9.82
N CYS A 294 -10.80 -9.68 10.07
CA CYS A 294 -10.28 -8.48 9.40
C CYS A 294 -9.08 -8.74 8.46
N TRP A 295 -8.63 -9.99 8.33
CA TRP A 295 -7.41 -10.36 7.60
C TRP A 295 -7.64 -11.57 6.69
N LYS A 296 -7.42 -11.40 5.39
CA LYS A 296 -7.64 -12.47 4.40
C LYS A 296 -6.47 -13.43 4.27
N LYS A 297 -5.26 -12.98 4.62
CA LYS A 297 -4.02 -13.74 4.53
C LYS A 297 -2.98 -13.20 5.52
N LYS A 298 -1.97 -14.02 5.81
CA LYS A 298 -0.70 -13.56 6.38
C LYS A 298 0.10 -12.91 5.24
N SER A 299 0.48 -11.65 5.41
CA SER A 299 1.33 -10.95 4.45
C SER A 299 2.72 -11.58 4.38
N ILE A 300 3.26 -11.77 3.17
CA ILE A 300 4.63 -12.27 2.97
C ILE A 300 5.70 -11.40 3.64
N PHE A 301 5.42 -10.12 3.93
CA PHE A 301 6.40 -9.27 4.63
C PHE A 301 6.68 -9.74 6.06
N PHE A 302 5.81 -10.53 6.69
CA PHE A 302 6.08 -11.14 7.99
C PHE A 302 7.19 -12.20 7.98
N ASP A 303 7.65 -12.62 6.80
CA ASP A 303 8.86 -13.42 6.65
C ASP A 303 10.15 -12.63 6.94
N LEU A 304 10.08 -11.30 6.95
CA LEU A 304 11.17 -10.45 7.38
C LEU A 304 11.12 -10.35 8.91
N GLU A 305 12.15 -10.85 9.58
CA GLU A 305 12.21 -11.01 11.04
C GLU A 305 11.84 -9.72 11.80
N TYR A 306 12.31 -8.57 11.32
CA TYR A 306 12.08 -7.27 11.95
C TYR A 306 10.68 -6.69 11.71
N TRP A 307 9.93 -7.17 10.72
CA TRP A 307 8.69 -6.54 10.23
C TRP A 307 7.61 -6.44 11.30
N LYS A 308 7.47 -7.47 12.15
CA LYS A 308 6.48 -7.52 13.22
C LYS A 308 6.70 -6.47 14.32
N TYR A 309 7.92 -5.94 14.43
CA TYR A 309 8.25 -4.91 15.42
C TYR A 309 8.05 -3.48 14.90
N LEU A 310 7.81 -3.31 13.59
CA LEU A 310 7.62 -1.98 13.00
C LEU A 310 6.28 -1.39 13.44
N PRO A 311 6.25 -0.16 14.00
CA PRO A 311 5.01 0.49 14.43
C PRO A 311 4.04 0.74 13.27
N VAL A 312 4.60 1.15 12.11
CA VAL A 312 3.86 1.38 10.87
C VAL A 312 4.47 0.48 9.80
N ARG A 313 3.67 -0.46 9.30
CA ARG A 313 4.06 -1.43 8.25
C ARG A 313 3.54 -1.04 6.87
N HIS A 314 2.37 -0.41 6.84
CA HIS A 314 1.70 -0.01 5.61
C HIS A 314 1.18 1.42 5.78
N ALA A 315 1.65 2.32 4.94
CA ALA A 315 1.23 3.71 4.84
C ALA A 315 0.30 3.88 3.63
N LEU A 316 -0.63 4.83 3.75
CA LEU A 316 -1.51 5.22 2.66
C LEU A 316 -0.86 6.31 1.81
N ASP A 317 -0.99 6.20 0.50
CA ASP A 317 -0.62 7.27 -0.43
C ASP A 317 -1.62 8.42 -0.32
N VAL A 318 -1.22 9.44 0.43
CA VAL A 318 -2.01 10.65 0.67
C VAL A 318 -2.29 11.39 -0.64
N MET A 319 -1.35 11.42 -1.60
CA MET A 319 -1.56 12.16 -2.86
C MET A 319 -2.71 11.56 -3.67
N HIS A 320 -2.78 10.23 -3.75
CA HIS A 320 -3.88 9.54 -4.43
C HIS A 320 -5.21 9.79 -3.72
N ILE A 321 -5.21 9.75 -2.38
CA ILE A 321 -6.41 10.03 -1.58
C ILE A 321 -6.88 11.47 -1.76
N GLU A 322 -5.99 12.44 -1.63
CA GLU A 322 -6.28 13.87 -1.77
C GLU A 322 -6.83 14.18 -3.15
N LYS A 323 -6.22 13.64 -4.21
CA LYS A 323 -6.74 13.79 -5.57
C LYS A 323 -8.17 13.29 -5.70
N ASN A 324 -8.46 12.09 -5.19
CA ASN A 324 -9.81 11.51 -5.28
C ASN A 324 -10.85 12.30 -4.47
N VAL A 325 -10.46 12.81 -3.30
CA VAL A 325 -11.31 13.67 -2.46
C VAL A 325 -11.57 14.99 -3.16
N TYR A 326 -10.52 15.64 -3.67
CA TYR A 326 -10.61 16.90 -4.40
C TYR A 326 -11.50 16.78 -5.64
N ASP A 327 -11.28 15.76 -6.48
CA ASP A 327 -12.09 15.49 -7.66
C ASP A 327 -13.57 15.28 -7.31
N SER A 328 -13.86 14.64 -6.17
CA SER A 328 -15.23 14.43 -5.68
C SER A 328 -15.88 15.71 -5.19
N ILE A 329 -15.13 16.57 -4.48
CA ILE A 329 -15.60 17.87 -4.00
C ILE A 329 -15.89 18.78 -5.20
N ILE A 330 -14.94 18.97 -6.10
CA ILE A 330 -15.11 19.81 -7.30
C ILE A 330 -16.23 19.31 -8.19
N GLY A 331 -16.31 17.98 -8.41
CA GLY A 331 -17.38 17.38 -9.20
C GLY A 331 -18.78 17.64 -8.61
N THR A 332 -18.88 17.75 -7.29
CA THR A 332 -20.13 18.06 -6.59
C THR A 332 -20.43 19.56 -6.62
N LEU A 333 -19.45 20.43 -6.27
CA LEU A 333 -19.63 21.88 -6.22
C LEU A 333 -19.94 22.50 -7.59
N LEU A 334 -19.36 21.97 -8.67
CA LEU A 334 -19.58 22.45 -10.04
C LEU A 334 -20.68 21.68 -10.77
N GLU A 335 -21.42 20.80 -10.08
CA GLU A 335 -22.52 20.00 -10.65
C GLU A 335 -22.13 19.22 -11.91
N ILE A 336 -20.89 18.74 -12.00
CA ILE A 336 -20.35 18.12 -13.21
C ILE A 336 -21.12 16.81 -13.49
N PRO A 337 -21.74 16.66 -14.68
CA PRO A 337 -22.49 15.45 -15.03
C PRO A 337 -21.64 14.18 -14.85
N GLY A 338 -22.17 13.19 -14.12
CA GLY A 338 -21.50 11.92 -13.84
C GLY A 338 -20.43 11.96 -12.73
N LYS A 339 -20.00 13.14 -12.27
CA LYS A 339 -19.07 13.29 -11.13
C LYS A 339 -19.76 13.80 -9.86
N ASN A 340 -20.87 14.52 -10.01
CA ASN A 340 -21.67 15.02 -8.90
C ASN A 340 -22.07 13.88 -7.94
N LYS A 341 -21.81 14.07 -6.64
CA LYS A 341 -22.18 13.12 -5.57
C LYS A 341 -23.47 13.51 -4.85
N ASP A 342 -24.00 14.68 -5.13
CA ASP A 342 -25.28 15.15 -4.61
C ASP A 342 -26.41 14.80 -5.60
N GLY A 343 -27.20 13.80 -5.25
CA GLY A 343 -28.32 13.35 -6.06
C GLY A 343 -29.45 12.83 -5.19
N ILE A 344 -30.57 12.46 -5.83
CA ILE A 344 -31.81 12.04 -5.14
C ILE A 344 -31.53 10.93 -4.11
N ALA A 345 -30.75 9.91 -4.46
CA ALA A 345 -30.41 8.83 -3.54
C ALA A 345 -29.66 9.32 -2.30
N ALA A 346 -28.68 10.21 -2.47
CA ALA A 346 -27.92 10.79 -1.36
C ALA A 346 -28.82 11.64 -0.45
N ARG A 347 -29.73 12.41 -1.03
CA ARG A 347 -30.69 13.27 -0.31
C ARG A 347 -31.71 12.45 0.50
N LEU A 348 -32.22 11.36 -0.08
CA LEU A 348 -33.07 10.40 0.62
C LEU A 348 -32.31 9.64 1.72
N ASP A 349 -31.02 9.37 1.53
CA ASP A 349 -30.19 8.77 2.57
C ASP A 349 -29.97 9.73 3.75
N LEU A 350 -29.73 11.02 3.49
CA LEU A 350 -29.66 12.04 4.53
C LEU A 350 -30.98 12.12 5.34
N LEU A 351 -32.12 12.12 4.64
CA LEU A 351 -33.45 12.07 5.26
C LEU A 351 -33.61 10.82 6.14
N ASN A 352 -33.26 9.64 5.63
CA ASN A 352 -33.33 8.38 6.38
C ASN A 352 -32.41 8.37 7.62
N MET A 353 -31.30 9.09 7.56
CA MET A 353 -30.39 9.26 8.69
C MET A 353 -30.87 10.33 9.69
N GLY A 354 -31.92 11.08 9.38
CA GLY A 354 -32.43 12.19 10.20
C GLY A 354 -31.48 13.40 10.21
N VAL A 355 -30.73 13.60 9.12
CA VAL A 355 -29.70 14.63 8.99
C VAL A 355 -30.04 15.52 7.81
N LYS A 356 -29.93 16.85 7.95
CA LYS A 356 -30.22 17.82 6.88
C LYS A 356 -31.57 17.54 6.19
N THR A 357 -32.62 17.35 7.00
CA THR A 357 -33.97 16.97 6.53
C THR A 357 -34.61 18.05 5.66
N ASP A 358 -34.17 19.30 5.81
CA ASP A 358 -34.48 20.44 4.97
C ASP A 358 -34.04 20.29 3.51
N LEU A 359 -33.09 19.40 3.24
CA LEU A 359 -32.56 19.12 1.90
C LEU A 359 -33.33 18.01 1.15
N GLN A 360 -34.51 17.61 1.62
CA GLN A 360 -35.28 16.52 1.00
C GLN A 360 -35.69 16.84 -0.45
N PRO A 361 -35.76 15.83 -1.33
CA PRO A 361 -36.26 16.04 -2.70
C PRO A 361 -37.71 16.50 -2.72
N GLU A 362 -38.02 17.48 -3.55
CA GLU A 362 -39.36 17.99 -3.80
C GLU A 362 -39.91 17.37 -5.09
N TYR A 363 -40.92 16.52 -4.96
CA TYR A 363 -41.52 15.83 -6.11
C TYR A 363 -42.62 16.70 -6.73
N GLY A 364 -42.31 17.37 -7.86
CA GLY A 364 -43.30 18.07 -8.68
C GLY A 364 -43.90 17.17 -9.76
N GLU A 365 -44.98 17.63 -10.41
CA GLU A 365 -45.71 16.86 -11.44
C GLU A 365 -44.86 16.49 -12.67
N ARG A 366 -43.81 17.28 -12.99
CA ARG A 366 -42.97 17.08 -14.19
C ARG A 366 -41.50 16.79 -13.90
N ARG A 367 -40.97 17.25 -12.77
CA ARG A 367 -39.56 17.09 -12.38
C ARG A 367 -39.44 17.06 -10.85
N THR A 368 -38.50 16.26 -10.37
CA THR A 368 -38.02 16.33 -8.98
C THR A 368 -37.05 17.51 -8.87
N HIS A 369 -37.32 18.40 -7.93
CA HIS A 369 -36.45 19.51 -7.57
C HIS A 369 -35.61 19.12 -6.34
N LEU A 370 -34.33 19.49 -6.34
CA LEU A 370 -33.45 19.30 -5.20
C LEU A 370 -33.14 20.68 -4.62
N PRO A 371 -33.47 20.95 -3.34
CA PRO A 371 -33.09 22.21 -2.70
C PRO A 371 -31.59 22.45 -2.82
N HIS A 372 -31.15 23.70 -3.00
CA HIS A 372 -29.73 24.00 -3.08
C HIS A 372 -28.99 23.47 -1.85
N GLY A 373 -27.86 22.79 -2.09
CA GLY A 373 -27.00 22.32 -1.01
C GLY A 373 -26.40 23.50 -0.23
N PRO A 374 -26.05 23.28 1.06
CA PRO A 374 -25.42 24.29 1.91
C PRO A 374 -23.97 24.62 1.51
#